data_AF-A0A7V4BTR4-F1
#
_entry.id   AF-A0A7V4BTR4-F1
#
_cell.length_a   1.000
_cell.length_b   1.000
_cell.length_c   1.000
_cell.angle_alpha   90.00
_cell.angle_beta   90.00
_cell.angle_gamma   90.00
#
_symmetry.space_group_name_H-M   'P 1'
#
loop_
_entity.id
_entity.type
_entity.pdbx_description
1 polymer ?
#
loop_
_entity_poly.entity_id
_entity_poly.type
_entity_poly.pdbx_seq_one_letter_code
_entity_poly.pdbx_strand_id
1 'polypeptide(L)' 'MEAVGVFCSSSSLTPAPYLEDAYQLGVLLARENITVYYGGGAIGAMGALADGVLSEG' A
#
# COMPACT_ATOMS: atom_id res chain seq x y z
N MET A 1 -11.10 14.28 -7.88
CA MET A 1 -9.92 13.39 -7.82
C MET A 1 -9.58 13.28 -6.35
N GLU A 2 -9.82 12.12 -5.77
CA GLU A 2 -9.55 11.87 -4.34
C GLU A 2 -8.19 11.20 -4.21
N ALA A 3 -7.46 11.60 -3.17
CA ALA A 3 -6.13 11.07 -2.92
C ALA A 3 -5.91 10.92 -1.42
N VAL A 4 -5.16 9.88 -1.05
CA VAL A 4 -4.82 9.57 0.34
C VAL A 4 -3.31 9.45 0.50
N GLY A 5 -2.77 10.09 1.54
CA GLY A 5 -1.39 9.91 1.98
C GLY A 5 -1.33 8.76 2.99
N VAL A 6 -0.60 7.70 2.68
CA VAL A 6 -0.46 6.52 3.55
C VAL A 6 0.94 6.48 4.17
N PHE A 7 0.98 6.44 5.49
CA PHE A 7 2.20 6.26 6.28
C PHE A 7 2.21 4.86 6.87
N CYS A 8 3.19 4.05 6.47
CA CYS A 8 3.36 2.70 6.99
C CYS A 8 4.86 2.33 7.10
N SER A 9 5.14 1.18 7.71
CA SER A 9 6.51 0.72 7.97
C SER A 9 7.28 0.45 6.67
N SER A 10 8.51 0.97 6.59
CA SER A 10 9.54 0.61 5.59
C SER A 10 10.44 -0.55 6.04
N SER A 11 10.12 -1.21 7.16
CA SER A 11 10.99 -2.28 7.68
C SER A 11 10.66 -3.62 7.04
N SER A 12 11.71 -4.38 6.70
CA SER A 12 11.61 -5.79 6.29
C SER A 12 11.17 -6.73 7.43
N LEU A 13 11.17 -6.25 8.68
CA LEU A 13 10.72 -6.99 9.86
C LEU A 13 9.23 -6.82 10.14
N THR A 14 8.48 -6.21 9.21
CA THR A 14 7.03 -6.03 9.35
C THR A 14 6.33 -7.40 9.39
N PRO A 15 5.54 -7.71 10.42
CA PRO A 15 4.87 -9.01 10.53
C PRO A 15 3.90 -9.26 9.36
N ALA A 16 3.80 -10.53 8.94
CA ALA A 16 3.03 -10.93 7.76
C ALA A 16 1.57 -10.43 7.72
N PRO A 17 0.79 -10.43 8.82
CA PRO A 17 -0.58 -9.91 8.79
C PRO A 17 -0.66 -8.44 8.34
N TYR A 18 0.30 -7.61 8.73
CA TYR A 18 0.32 -6.20 8.33
C TYR A 18 0.74 -6.00 6.87
N LEU A 19 1.50 -6.94 6.30
CA LEU A 19 1.82 -6.93 4.87
C LEU A 19 0.58 -7.28 4.05
N GLU A 20 -0.17 -8.30 4.47
CA GLU A 20 -1.44 -8.68 3.84
C GLU A 20 -2.45 -7.53 3.91
N ASP A 21 -2.64 -6.95 5.11
CA ASP A 21 -3.57 -5.82 5.28
C ASP A 21 -3.16 -4.61 4.42
N ALA A 22 -1.86 -4.32 4.31
CA ALA A 22 -1.36 -3.24 3.45
C ALA A 22 -1.64 -3.51 1.97
N TYR A 23 -1.44 -4.74 1.51
CA TYR A 23 -1.77 -5.16 0.14
C TYR A 23 -3.28 -5.02 -0.14
N GLN A 24 -4.14 -5.56 0.74
CA GLN A 24 -5.60 -5.48 0.58
C GLN A 24 -6.09 -4.02 0.60
N LEU A 25 -5.50 -3.16 1.42
CA LEU A 25 -5.78 -1.73 1.42
C LEU A 25 -5.42 -1.09 0.07
N GLY A 26 -4.26 -1.41 -0.49
CA GLY A 26 -3.84 -0.93 -1.81
C GLY A 26 -4.82 -1.32 -2.92
N VAL A 27 -5.23 -2.58 -2.94
CA VAL A 27 -6.25 -3.12 -3.87
C VAL A 27 -7.56 -2.35 -3.75
N LEU A 28 -8.05 -2.14 -2.51
CA LEU A 28 -9.30 -1.43 -2.26
C LEU A 28 -9.25 0.02 -2.77
N LEU A 29 -8.16 0.74 -2.47
CA LEU A 29 -8.00 2.14 -2.88
C LEU A 29 -7.94 2.28 -4.40
N ALA A 30 -7.24 1.37 -5.08
CA ALA A 30 -7.17 1.35 -6.53
C ALA A 30 -8.54 1.07 -7.18
N ARG A 31 -9.31 0.12 -6.64
CA ARG A 31 -10.68 -0.18 -7.12
C ARG A 31 -11.63 1.00 -6.99
N GLU A 32 -11.50 1.77 -5.92
CA GLU A 32 -12.28 2.99 -5.70
C GLU A 32 -11.76 4.20 -6.51
N ASN A 33 -10.76 4.01 -7.38
CA ASN A 33 -10.11 5.07 -8.17
C ASN A 33 -9.51 6.20 -7.29
N ILE A 34 -9.02 5.85 -6.09
CA ILE A 34 -8.37 6.77 -5.16
C ILE A 34 -6.86 6.73 -5.41
N THR A 35 -6.26 7.91 -5.61
CA THR A 35 -4.80 8.02 -5.79
C THR A 35 -4.08 7.81 -4.46
N VAL A 36 -3.07 6.94 -4.44
CA VAL A 36 -2.27 6.66 -3.23
C VAL A 36 -0.92 7.37 -3.30
N TYR A 37 -0.68 8.26 -2.34
CA TYR A 37 0.63 8.85 -2.08
C TYR A 37 1.27 8.16 -0.88
N TYR A 38 2.52 7.74 -1.00
CA TYR A 38 3.27 7.08 0.07
C TYR A 38 4.75 7.45 -0.01
N GLY A 39 5.54 7.03 0.99
CA GLY A 39 6.95 7.41 1.11
C GLY A 39 7.90 6.84 0.05
N GLY A 40 7.42 6.07 -0.92
CA GLY A 40 8.22 5.51 -2.03
C GLY A 40 9.13 4.33 -1.62
N GLY A 41 8.92 3.73 -0.46
CA GLY A 41 9.67 2.56 -0.02
C GLY A 41 9.23 1.28 -0.72
N ALA A 42 10.17 0.47 -1.21
CA ALA A 42 9.89 -0.79 -1.90
C ALA A 42 9.86 -2.04 -0.98
N ILE A 43 9.93 -1.84 0.34
CA ILE A 43 10.05 -2.94 1.32
C ILE A 43 9.07 -2.74 2.49
N GLY A 44 8.71 -3.83 3.15
CA GLY A 44 7.77 -3.81 4.28
C GLY A 44 6.33 -3.50 3.84
N ALA A 45 5.57 -2.85 4.72
CA ALA A 45 4.17 -2.49 4.45
C ALA A 45 4.03 -1.50 3.27
N MET A 46 5.01 -0.62 3.06
CA MET A 46 4.98 0.29 1.90
C MET A 46 5.09 -0.45 0.57
N GLY A 47 5.95 -1.46 0.49
CA GLY A 47 6.06 -2.31 -0.70
C GLY A 47 4.75 -3.05 -0.96
N ALA A 48 4.21 -3.71 0.07
CA ALA A 48 2.95 -4.44 -0.05
C ALA A 48 1.77 -3.54 -0.44
N LEU A 49 1.67 -2.33 0.12
CA LEU A 49 0.67 -1.33 -0.28
C LEU A 49 0.79 -0.96 -1.76
N ALA A 50 2.02 -0.65 -2.21
CA ALA A 50 2.28 -0.29 -3.59
C ALA A 50 1.95 -1.43 -4.56
N ASP A 51 2.33 -2.66 -4.21
CA ASP A 51 2.00 -3.86 -4.98
C ASP A 51 0.50 -4.08 -5.08
N GLY A 52 -0.24 -3.82 -4.00
CA GLY A 52 -1.71 -3.88 -3.97
C GLY A 52 -2.34 -2.89 -4.94
N VAL A 53 -1.90 -1.62 -4.91
CA VAL A 53 -2.39 -0.58 -5.83
C VAL A 53 -2.11 -0.96 -7.28
N LEU A 54 -0.86 -1.35 -7.59
CA LEU A 54 -0.42 -1.68 -8.95
C LEU A 54 -1.04 -2.96 -9.50
N SER A 55 -1.57 -3.83 -8.64
CA SER A 55 -2.25 -5.05 -9.09
C SER A 55 -3.60 -4.79 -9.77
N GLU A 56 -4.19 -3.61 -9.57
CA GLU A 56 -5.48 -3.21 -10.14
C GLU A 56 -5.36 -2.16 -11.28
N GLY A 57 -4.14 -1.72 -11.65
CA GLY A 57 -3.88 -0.85 -12.81
C GLY A 57 -2.71 0.13 -12.65
#